data_AF-U4UHQ7-F1
#
_entry.id   AF-U4UHQ7-F1
#
_cell.length_a   1.000
_cell.length_b   1.000
_cell.length_c   1.000
_cell.angle_alpha   90.00
_cell.angle_beta   90.00
_cell.angle_gamma   90.00
#
_symmetry.space_group_name_H-M   'P 1'
#
loop_
_entity.id
_entity.type
_entity.pdbx_description
1 polymer ?
#
loop_
_entity_poly.entity_id
_entity_poly.type
_entity_poly.pdbx_seq_one_letter_code
_entity_poly.pdbx_strand_id
1 'polypeptide(L)'
;MTILRNAYLYRSDYNIFTIDWKDLTSFPCYLSSLSNTQVVSQCAAKLYAFVMDHGGKAEKTTCVGHSLGAHICGMISNHLSIKQHKIVGLDPARPLIDQYAQKYFRLTKDDAYHVQIIHTNSGMLGEINQVGHIDFCVNGGMMQPGCKGNALRVARCSHFQSACYFAKSVKYPDSIIGRPCKATCPKRGRDWGFFPGNSIPMGLATPYGVYGTYCVSTDTKKDCPFD
;
A
#
# COMPACT_ATOMS: atom_id res chain seq x y z
N MET A 1 -8.24 10.17 4.86
CA MET A 1 -6.81 10.14 4.47
C MET A 1 -6.48 11.32 3.53
N THR A 2 -6.51 12.56 4.04
CA THR A 2 -6.31 13.80 3.25
C THR A 2 -4.86 14.03 2.82
N ILE A 3 -3.90 13.42 3.52
CA ILE A 3 -2.46 13.59 3.26
C ILE A 3 -2.05 13.15 1.85
N LEU A 4 -2.62 12.04 1.35
CA LEU A 4 -2.35 11.55 0.00
C LEU A 4 -2.91 12.49 -1.05
N ARG A 5 -4.17 12.91 -0.92
CA ARG A 5 -4.79 13.89 -1.83
C ARG A 5 -3.92 15.14 -1.96
N ASN A 6 -3.52 15.71 -0.82
CA ASN A 6 -2.70 16.91 -0.80
C ASN A 6 -1.30 16.67 -1.37
N ALA A 7 -0.75 15.45 -1.27
CA ALA A 7 0.53 15.10 -1.89
C ALA A 7 0.44 15.05 -3.41
N TYR A 8 -0.62 14.43 -3.96
CA TYR A 8 -0.85 14.41 -5.41
C TYR A 8 -1.05 15.82 -5.97
N LEU A 9 -1.95 16.61 -5.37
CA LEU A 9 -2.23 18.00 -5.80
C LEU A 9 -1.03 18.93 -5.67
N TYR A 10 -0.12 18.66 -4.72
CA TYR A 10 1.14 19.40 -4.63
C TYR A 10 2.09 19.08 -5.78
N ARG A 11 2.11 17.81 -6.23
CA ARG A 11 3.05 17.33 -7.25
C ARG A 11 2.66 17.82 -8.65
N SER A 12 1.38 17.75 -9.00
CA SER A 12 0.85 18.13 -10.31
C SER A 12 -0.68 18.21 -10.26
N ASP A 13 -1.28 18.61 -11.37
CA ASP A 13 -2.71 18.43 -11.60
C ASP A 13 -3.08 16.94 -11.73
N TYR A 14 -3.95 16.45 -10.85
CA TYR A 14 -4.42 15.06 -10.79
C TYR A 14 -5.93 15.03 -10.53
N ASN A 15 -6.62 14.14 -11.23
CA ASN A 15 -7.97 13.71 -10.83
C ASN A 15 -7.85 12.74 -9.66
N ILE A 16 -8.44 13.08 -8.51
CA ILE A 16 -8.33 12.29 -7.28
C ILE A 16 -9.72 11.86 -6.83
N PHE A 17 -9.96 10.56 -6.89
CA PHE A 17 -11.19 9.94 -6.40
C PHE A 17 -10.93 9.30 -5.05
N THR A 18 -11.65 9.74 -4.01
CA THR A 18 -11.55 9.17 -2.67
C THR A 18 -12.77 8.29 -2.40
N ILE A 19 -12.53 7.02 -2.12
CA ILE A 19 -13.58 6.07 -1.74
C ILE A 19 -13.71 6.12 -0.22
N ASP A 20 -14.77 6.79 0.26
CA ASP A 20 -15.15 6.76 1.66
C ASP A 20 -16.14 5.63 1.91
N TRP A 21 -15.78 4.74 2.82
CA TRP A 21 -16.55 3.57 3.23
C TRP A 21 -16.52 3.41 4.75
N LYS A 22 -16.32 4.52 5.47
CA LYS A 22 -16.25 4.57 6.95
C LYS A 22 -17.42 3.85 7.62
N ASP A 23 -18.64 4.06 7.14
CA ASP A 23 -19.84 3.47 7.73
C ASP A 23 -19.83 1.94 7.69
N LEU A 24 -19.16 1.37 6.70
CA LEU A 24 -18.99 -0.08 6.52
C LEU A 24 -17.79 -0.65 7.29
N THR A 25 -17.05 0.17 8.03
CA THR A 25 -15.80 -0.22 8.72
C THR A 25 -15.79 0.09 10.21
N SER A 26 -16.98 0.26 10.80
CA SER A 26 -17.15 0.62 12.20
C SER A 26 -16.49 -0.39 13.16
N PHE A 27 -15.58 0.10 14.00
CA PHE A 27 -14.99 -0.69 15.09
C PHE A 27 -16.08 -1.03 16.14
N PRO A 28 -16.08 -2.24 16.74
CA PRO A 28 -15.07 -3.31 16.69
C PRO A 28 -15.31 -4.41 15.64
N CYS A 29 -16.22 -4.21 14.68
CA CYS A 29 -16.73 -5.27 13.80
C CYS A 29 -15.78 -5.62 12.63
N TYR A 30 -14.55 -6.05 12.91
CA TYR A 30 -13.53 -6.32 11.89
C TYR A 30 -13.96 -7.40 10.86
N LEU A 31 -14.66 -8.46 11.30
CA LEU A 31 -15.20 -9.48 10.39
C LEU A 31 -16.22 -8.90 9.40
N SER A 32 -17.07 -7.97 9.87
CA SER A 32 -18.00 -7.25 9.00
C SER A 32 -17.23 -6.35 8.03
N SER A 33 -16.21 -5.62 8.50
CA SER A 33 -15.35 -4.80 7.64
C SER A 33 -14.68 -5.63 6.54
N LEU A 34 -14.19 -6.83 6.86
CA LEU A 34 -13.64 -7.78 5.90
C LEU A 34 -14.67 -8.17 4.84
N SER A 35 -15.86 -8.60 5.25
CA SER A 35 -16.92 -8.97 4.30
C SER A 35 -17.33 -7.79 3.41
N ASN A 36 -17.43 -6.60 3.99
CA ASN A 36 -17.82 -5.38 3.30
C ASN A 36 -16.81 -4.94 2.23
N THR A 37 -15.53 -5.34 2.34
CA THR A 37 -14.53 -5.02 1.30
C THR A 37 -14.97 -5.49 -0.10
N GLN A 38 -15.72 -6.59 -0.20
CA GLN A 38 -16.23 -7.11 -1.48
C GLN A 38 -17.25 -6.17 -2.13
N VAL A 39 -18.18 -5.63 -1.33
CA VAL A 39 -19.20 -4.68 -1.82
C VAL A 39 -18.51 -3.38 -2.24
N VAL A 40 -17.55 -2.92 -1.43
CA VAL A 40 -16.79 -1.70 -1.76
C VAL A 40 -15.96 -1.88 -3.02
N SER A 41 -15.33 -3.03 -3.24
CA SER A 41 -14.57 -3.28 -4.48
C SER A 41 -15.47 -3.34 -5.71
N GLN A 42 -16.68 -3.89 -5.60
CA GLN A 42 -17.66 -3.87 -6.71
C GLN A 42 -18.07 -2.43 -7.06
N CYS A 43 -18.39 -1.60 -6.06
CA CYS A 43 -18.73 -0.19 -6.30
C CYS A 43 -17.54 0.60 -6.86
N ALA A 44 -16.34 0.37 -6.33
CA ALA A 44 -15.12 1.00 -6.81
C ALA A 44 -14.76 0.58 -8.25
N ALA A 45 -15.04 -0.67 -8.64
CA ALA A 45 -14.85 -1.13 -10.01
C ALA A 45 -15.80 -0.43 -10.99
N LYS A 46 -17.06 -0.17 -10.60
CA LYS A 46 -17.99 0.64 -11.41
C LYS A 46 -17.47 2.07 -11.60
N LEU A 47 -16.92 2.68 -10.56
CA LEU A 47 -16.29 4.00 -10.68
C LEU A 47 -15.07 3.95 -11.60
N TYR A 48 -14.20 2.95 -11.45
CA TYR A 48 -13.02 2.79 -12.31
C TYR A 48 -13.43 2.64 -13.79
N ALA A 49 -14.39 1.75 -14.08
CA ALA A 49 -14.93 1.55 -15.42
C ALA A 49 -15.50 2.86 -16.00
N PHE A 50 -16.31 3.58 -15.22
CA PHE A 50 -16.86 4.88 -15.61
C PHE A 50 -15.74 5.87 -16.01
N VAL A 51 -14.66 5.96 -15.23
CA VAL A 51 -13.53 6.85 -15.56
C VAL A 51 -12.83 6.42 -16.84
N MET A 52 -12.65 5.11 -17.07
CA MET A 52 -12.02 4.61 -18.31
C MET A 52 -12.89 4.90 -19.53
N ASP A 53 -14.21 4.68 -19.42
CA ASP A 53 -15.17 4.94 -20.50
C ASP A 53 -15.25 6.43 -20.89
N HIS A 54 -14.89 7.34 -19.97
CA HIS A 54 -14.90 8.78 -20.19
C HIS A 54 -13.50 9.35 -20.49
N GLY A 55 -12.61 8.53 -21.08
CA GLY A 55 -11.30 8.96 -21.58
C GLY A 55 -10.15 8.84 -20.56
N GLY A 56 -10.42 8.27 -19.39
CA GLY A 56 -9.36 7.82 -18.48
C GLY A 56 -8.49 6.74 -19.14
N LYS A 57 -7.20 6.76 -18.82
CA LYS A 57 -6.24 5.75 -19.32
C LYS A 57 -5.76 4.90 -18.16
N ALA A 58 -5.83 3.58 -18.31
CA ALA A 58 -5.39 2.65 -17.28
C ALA A 58 -3.93 2.92 -16.89
N GLU A 59 -3.05 3.17 -17.87
CA GLU A 59 -1.62 3.45 -17.69
C GLU A 59 -1.33 4.72 -16.89
N LYS A 60 -2.30 5.65 -16.83
CA LYS A 60 -2.23 6.89 -16.04
C LYS A 60 -3.06 6.82 -14.76
N THR A 61 -3.65 5.67 -14.44
CA THR A 61 -4.52 5.47 -13.28
C THR A 61 -3.82 4.56 -12.28
N THR A 62 -3.87 4.94 -11.00
CA THR A 62 -3.26 4.17 -9.91
C THR A 62 -4.27 4.03 -8.78
N CYS A 63 -4.58 2.79 -8.38
CA CYS A 63 -5.33 2.54 -7.15
C CYS A 63 -4.36 2.51 -5.97
N VAL A 64 -4.60 3.33 -4.96
CA VAL A 64 -3.80 3.39 -3.74
C VAL A 64 -4.67 2.97 -2.57
N GLY A 65 -4.33 1.85 -1.93
CA GLY A 65 -5.11 1.27 -0.86
C GLY A 65 -4.29 1.09 0.40
N HIS A 66 -4.78 1.58 1.53
CA HIS A 66 -4.17 1.36 2.85
C HIS A 66 -4.90 0.28 3.62
N SER A 67 -4.17 -0.59 4.33
CA SER A 67 -4.78 -1.64 5.16
C SER A 67 -5.74 -2.52 4.34
N LEU A 68 -7.00 -2.66 4.76
CA LEU A 68 -8.07 -3.32 4.00
C LEU A 68 -8.31 -2.71 2.61
N GLY A 69 -8.05 -1.41 2.46
CA GLY A 69 -8.12 -0.72 1.17
C GLY A 69 -7.15 -1.27 0.13
N ALA A 70 -6.01 -1.85 0.54
CA ALA A 70 -5.08 -2.50 -0.39
C ALA A 70 -5.75 -3.72 -1.06
N HIS A 71 -6.52 -4.50 -0.30
CA HIS A 71 -7.28 -5.63 -0.81
C HIS A 71 -8.47 -5.19 -1.66
N ILE A 72 -9.14 -4.09 -1.29
CA ILE A 72 -10.16 -3.48 -2.14
C ILE A 72 -9.55 -3.13 -3.52
N CYS A 73 -8.37 -2.50 -3.56
CA CYS A 73 -7.70 -2.22 -4.82
C CYS A 73 -7.44 -3.49 -5.65
N GLY A 74 -7.02 -4.59 -5.02
CA GLY A 74 -6.84 -5.88 -5.71
C GLY A 74 -8.16 -6.41 -6.28
N MET A 75 -9.19 -6.46 -5.44
CA MET A 75 -10.50 -7.00 -5.79
C MET A 75 -11.26 -6.20 -6.86
N ILE A 76 -10.95 -4.91 -7.03
CA ILE A 76 -11.49 -4.12 -8.15
C ILE A 76 -11.22 -4.85 -9.48
N SER A 77 -10.03 -5.41 -9.66
CA SER A 77 -9.65 -6.10 -10.90
C SER A 77 -10.44 -7.38 -11.17
N ASN A 78 -11.06 -8.00 -10.17
CA ASN A 78 -11.96 -9.15 -10.37
C ASN A 78 -13.24 -8.78 -11.12
N HIS A 79 -13.57 -7.49 -11.17
CA HIS A 79 -14.78 -6.96 -11.78
C HIS A 79 -14.50 -6.19 -13.09
N LEU A 80 -13.26 -6.26 -13.59
CA LEU A 80 -12.84 -5.60 -14.83
C LEU A 80 -12.48 -6.64 -15.89
N SER A 81 -12.76 -6.35 -17.15
CA SER A 81 -12.31 -7.16 -18.28
C SER A 81 -10.80 -7.05 -18.52
N ILE A 82 -10.24 -5.87 -18.25
CA ILE A 82 -8.82 -5.58 -18.31
C ILE A 82 -8.38 -5.15 -16.91
N LYS A 83 -7.39 -5.85 -16.36
CA LYS A 83 -6.85 -5.54 -15.03
C LYS A 83 -6.23 -4.16 -14.98
N GLN A 84 -6.19 -3.58 -13.78
CA GLN A 84 -5.62 -2.25 -13.55
C GLN A 84 -4.14 -2.17 -13.96
N HIS A 85 -3.66 -0.97 -14.30
CA HIS A 85 -2.26 -0.79 -14.62
C HIS A 85 -1.37 -0.78 -13.38
N LYS A 86 -1.70 0.03 -12.38
CA LYS A 86 -0.88 0.19 -11.17
C LYS A 86 -1.73 0.13 -9.91
N ILE A 87 -1.30 -0.70 -8.97
CA ILE A 87 -1.80 -0.72 -7.59
C ILE A 87 -0.64 -0.41 -6.63
N VAL A 88 -0.90 0.46 -5.66
CA VAL A 88 -0.01 0.69 -4.52
C VAL A 88 -0.71 0.25 -3.24
N GLY A 89 -0.24 -0.84 -2.64
CA GLY A 89 -0.67 -1.34 -1.33
C GLY A 89 0.16 -0.71 -0.22
N LEU A 90 -0.49 0.06 0.65
CA LEU A 90 0.11 0.70 1.80
C LEU A 90 -0.17 -0.17 3.03
N ASP A 91 0.83 -0.94 3.44
CA ASP A 91 0.79 -1.91 4.54
C ASP A 91 -0.49 -2.76 4.54
N PRO A 92 -0.68 -3.64 3.52
CA PRO A 92 -1.90 -4.43 3.36
C PRO A 92 -2.26 -5.19 4.64
N ALA A 93 -3.54 -5.24 5.01
CA ALA A 93 -3.96 -5.84 6.27
C ALA A 93 -3.70 -7.35 6.30
N ARG A 94 -3.17 -7.84 7.42
CA ARG A 94 -2.90 -9.26 7.65
C ARG A 94 -4.03 -10.02 8.32
N PRO A 95 -4.61 -9.55 9.44
CA PRO A 95 -5.47 -10.38 10.28
C PRO A 95 -6.61 -11.00 9.48
N LEU A 96 -6.68 -12.34 9.55
CA LEU A 96 -7.66 -13.19 8.88
C LEU A 96 -7.57 -13.24 7.34
N ILE A 97 -6.62 -12.54 6.71
CA ILE A 97 -6.46 -12.49 5.25
C ILE A 97 -5.33 -13.41 4.80
N ASP A 98 -4.15 -13.28 5.41
CA ASP A 98 -2.96 -14.07 5.05
C ASP A 98 -3.19 -15.58 5.09
N GLN A 99 -3.95 -16.03 6.09
CA GLN A 99 -4.24 -17.43 6.39
C GLN A 99 -5.53 -17.97 5.74
N TYR A 100 -6.57 -17.14 5.60
CA TYR A 100 -7.91 -17.65 5.28
C TYR A 100 -8.51 -17.05 4.00
N ALA A 101 -8.05 -15.90 3.53
CA ALA A 101 -8.59 -15.32 2.32
C ALA A 101 -8.10 -16.09 1.10
N GLN A 102 -9.05 -16.52 0.27
CA GLN A 102 -8.73 -17.00 -1.07
C GLN A 102 -8.08 -15.90 -1.89
N LYS A 103 -7.36 -16.31 -2.96
CA LYS A 103 -6.64 -15.39 -3.85
C LYS A 103 -7.50 -14.21 -4.32
N TYR A 104 -8.76 -14.47 -4.66
CA TYR A 104 -9.72 -13.46 -5.13
C TYR A 104 -10.17 -12.45 -4.06
N PHE A 105 -9.95 -12.72 -2.77
CA PHE A 105 -10.36 -11.82 -1.66
C PHE A 105 -9.18 -11.08 -1.02
N ARG A 106 -8.01 -11.10 -1.66
CA ARG A 106 -6.81 -10.43 -1.19
C ARG A 106 -6.03 -9.83 -2.34
N LEU A 107 -5.09 -8.95 -2.01
CA LEU A 107 -4.24 -8.31 -2.99
C LEU A 107 -3.16 -9.30 -3.42
N THR A 108 -2.95 -9.43 -4.72
CA THR A 108 -1.87 -10.22 -5.31
C THR A 108 -1.22 -9.49 -6.47
N LYS A 109 -0.02 -9.93 -6.85
CA LYS A 109 0.70 -9.39 -8.02
C LYS A 109 -0.09 -9.50 -9.32
N ASP A 110 -1.03 -10.46 -9.42
CA ASP A 110 -1.77 -10.69 -10.66
C ASP A 110 -2.87 -9.64 -10.89
N ASP A 111 -3.25 -8.90 -9.85
CA ASP A 111 -4.37 -7.95 -9.86
C ASP A 111 -4.07 -6.68 -10.67
N ALA A 112 -2.81 -6.40 -11.00
CA ALA A 112 -2.45 -5.30 -11.89
C ALA A 112 -1.23 -5.65 -12.76
N TYR A 113 -0.87 -4.78 -13.70
CA TYR A 113 0.40 -4.88 -14.41
C TYR A 113 1.59 -4.53 -13.51
N HIS A 114 1.38 -3.62 -12.56
CA HIS A 114 2.37 -3.21 -11.57
C HIS A 114 1.73 -3.12 -10.19
N VAL A 115 2.27 -3.89 -9.24
CA VAL A 115 1.78 -3.92 -7.86
C VAL A 115 2.96 -3.59 -6.97
N GLN A 116 2.87 -2.46 -6.29
CA GLN A 116 3.88 -1.96 -5.37
C GLN A 116 3.35 -2.03 -3.96
N ILE A 117 4.10 -2.65 -3.05
CA ILE A 117 3.73 -2.76 -1.64
C ILE A 117 4.71 -1.96 -0.80
N ILE A 118 4.21 -1.26 0.22
CA ILE A 118 5.01 -0.54 1.21
C ILE A 118 4.67 -1.13 2.58
N HIS A 119 5.62 -1.88 3.13
CA HIS A 119 5.50 -2.54 4.43
C HIS A 119 6.05 -1.66 5.54
N THR A 120 5.23 -1.38 6.55
CA THR A 120 5.60 -0.57 7.72
C THR A 120 5.16 -1.15 9.06
N ASN A 121 4.21 -2.08 9.10
CA ASN A 121 3.83 -2.84 10.29
C ASN A 121 3.62 -4.34 10.01
N SER A 122 4.45 -4.88 9.11
CA SER A 122 4.51 -6.28 8.72
C SER A 122 4.66 -7.23 9.90
N GLY A 123 3.81 -8.26 9.95
CA GLY A 123 3.74 -9.25 11.02
C GLY A 123 2.88 -8.85 12.22
N MET A 124 2.53 -7.58 12.34
CA MET A 124 1.52 -7.09 13.28
C MET A 124 0.19 -6.90 12.54
N LEU A 125 -0.13 -5.66 12.15
CA LEU A 125 -1.33 -5.35 11.37
C LEU A 125 -1.12 -5.55 9.86
N GLY A 126 0.12 -5.42 9.39
CA GLY A 126 0.50 -5.55 7.98
C GLY A 126 0.91 -6.98 7.59
N GLU A 127 0.71 -7.31 6.32
CA GLU A 127 1.07 -8.58 5.68
C GLU A 127 2.58 -8.88 5.77
N ILE A 128 2.94 -10.15 5.91
CA ILE A 128 4.34 -10.63 5.94
C ILE A 128 4.79 -11.04 4.53
N ASN A 129 3.86 -11.57 3.76
CA ASN A 129 4.14 -12.10 2.44
C ASN A 129 4.43 -10.99 1.42
N GLN A 130 5.33 -11.27 0.49
CA GLN A 130 5.55 -10.44 -0.68
C GLN A 130 4.39 -10.64 -1.65
N VAL A 131 3.44 -9.72 -1.61
CA VAL A 131 2.22 -9.78 -2.44
C VAL A 131 2.31 -8.88 -3.67
N GLY A 132 3.41 -8.12 -3.83
CA GLY A 132 3.65 -7.24 -4.96
C GLY A 132 4.51 -7.86 -6.06
N HIS A 133 4.63 -7.09 -7.14
CA HIS A 133 5.77 -7.21 -8.05
C HIS A 133 7.02 -6.65 -7.37
N ILE A 134 6.84 -5.55 -6.65
CA ILE A 134 7.87 -4.91 -5.85
C ILE A 134 7.36 -4.63 -4.43
N ASP A 135 8.17 -4.98 -3.44
CA ASP A 135 7.87 -4.81 -2.02
C ASP A 135 8.94 -3.93 -1.36
N PHE A 136 8.54 -2.81 -0.78
CA PHE A 136 9.41 -1.92 -0.01
C PHE A 136 9.29 -2.24 1.48
N CYS A 137 10.39 -2.66 2.11
CA CYS A 137 10.46 -2.90 3.54
C CYS A 137 11.08 -1.69 4.25
N VAL A 138 10.23 -0.84 4.83
CA VAL A 138 10.66 0.45 5.40
C VAL A 138 11.05 0.28 6.87
N ASN A 139 12.27 0.69 7.21
CA ASN A 139 12.84 0.64 8.57
C ASN A 139 12.76 -0.74 9.25
N GLY A 140 12.79 -1.81 8.46
CA GLY A 140 12.72 -3.19 8.92
C GLY A 140 11.30 -3.75 8.90
N GLY A 141 10.32 -2.93 8.50
CA GLY A 141 8.97 -3.35 8.16
C GLY A 141 8.02 -3.52 9.32
N MET A 142 8.50 -3.65 10.56
CA MET A 142 7.64 -3.99 11.72
C MET A 142 7.22 -2.78 12.55
N MET A 143 8.18 -1.91 12.88
CA MET A 143 7.95 -0.76 13.78
C MET A 143 8.64 0.46 13.20
N GLN A 144 7.91 1.57 13.10
CA GLN A 144 8.42 2.77 12.47
C GLN A 144 9.02 3.75 13.48
N PRO A 145 10.14 4.42 13.15
CA PRO A 145 10.69 5.50 13.96
C PRO A 145 9.65 6.60 14.20
N GLY A 146 9.58 7.10 15.44
CA GLY A 146 8.62 8.13 15.83
C GLY A 146 7.36 7.58 16.50
N CYS A 147 6.95 6.35 16.16
CA CYS A 147 5.80 5.70 16.79
C CYS A 147 6.10 5.29 18.24
N LYS A 148 5.52 6.02 19.19
CA LYS A 148 5.72 5.84 20.64
C LYS A 148 4.41 5.59 21.38
N GLY A 149 4.50 5.03 22.59
CA GLY A 149 3.37 4.76 23.47
C GLY A 149 3.19 3.26 23.72
N ASN A 150 1.96 2.86 24.04
CA ASN A 150 1.64 1.44 24.24
C ASN A 150 1.70 0.63 22.93
N ALA A 151 1.76 -0.70 23.04
CA ALA A 151 1.91 -1.60 21.89
C ALA A 151 0.85 -1.38 20.79
N LEU A 152 -0.41 -1.14 21.18
CA LEU A 152 -1.50 -0.89 20.24
C LEU A 152 -1.31 0.42 19.47
N ARG A 153 -0.91 1.49 20.16
CA ARG A 153 -0.62 2.79 19.54
C ARG A 153 0.58 2.70 18.60
N VAL A 154 1.64 2.00 19.01
CA VAL A 154 2.83 1.78 18.18
C VAL A 154 2.48 1.01 16.90
N ALA A 155 1.66 -0.04 17.01
CA ALA A 155 1.20 -0.82 15.86
C ALA A 155 0.35 0.03 14.90
N ARG A 156 -0.66 0.74 15.41
CA ARG A 156 -1.51 1.63 14.59
C ARG A 156 -0.71 2.74 13.91
N CYS A 157 0.16 3.41 14.65
CA CYS A 157 1.05 4.43 14.10
C CYS A 157 1.93 3.85 12.98
N SER A 158 2.59 2.71 13.24
CA SER A 158 3.48 2.06 12.27
C SER A 158 2.70 1.62 11.03
N HIS A 159 1.46 1.16 11.19
CA HIS A 159 0.59 0.75 10.10
C HIS A 159 0.20 1.94 9.20
N PHE A 160 -0.15 3.08 9.81
CA PHE A 160 -0.48 4.33 9.09
C PHE A 160 0.73 5.02 8.46
N GLN A 161 1.95 4.80 8.96
CA GLN A 161 3.16 5.44 8.42
C GLN A 161 3.41 5.11 6.94
N SER A 162 2.94 3.96 6.44
CA SER A 162 2.98 3.63 5.00
C SER A 162 2.36 4.73 4.13
N ALA A 163 1.23 5.29 4.55
CA ALA A 163 0.57 6.39 3.85
C ALA A 163 1.37 7.70 3.92
N CYS A 164 2.02 7.98 5.05
CA CYS A 164 2.85 9.18 5.20
C CYS A 164 4.15 9.10 4.38
N TYR A 165 4.81 7.94 4.36
CA TYR A 165 5.99 7.73 3.52
C TYR A 165 5.63 7.79 2.04
N PHE A 166 4.53 7.16 1.63
CA PHE A 166 4.06 7.27 0.25
C PHE A 166 3.68 8.71 -0.11
N ALA A 167 2.99 9.45 0.77
CA ALA A 167 2.70 10.87 0.54
C ALA A 167 3.99 11.70 0.33
N LYS A 168 5.02 11.45 1.14
CA LYS A 168 6.32 12.11 1.01
C LYS A 168 6.98 11.80 -0.33
N SER A 169 6.97 10.53 -0.76
CA SER A 169 7.59 10.14 -2.02
C SER A 169 6.78 10.56 -3.26
N VAL A 170 5.46 10.74 -3.12
CA VAL A 170 4.62 11.42 -4.12
C VAL A 170 5.05 12.88 -4.25
N LYS A 171 5.21 13.63 -3.15
CA LYS A 171 5.65 15.04 -3.22
C LYS A 171 7.07 15.20 -3.75
N TYR A 172 7.97 14.30 -3.35
CA TYR A 172 9.39 14.39 -3.63
C TYR A 172 9.90 13.03 -4.16
N PRO A 173 9.94 12.85 -5.50
CA PRO A 173 10.22 11.57 -6.17
C PRO A 173 11.41 10.79 -5.61
N ASP A 174 12.52 11.48 -5.32
CA ASP A 174 13.79 10.86 -4.93
C ASP A 174 14.05 10.94 -3.41
N SER A 175 13.04 11.31 -2.63
CA SER A 175 13.19 11.51 -1.18
C SER A 175 13.24 10.22 -0.37
N ILE A 176 12.80 9.10 -0.95
CA ILE A 176 12.81 7.79 -0.31
C ILE A 176 13.32 6.77 -1.33
N ILE A 177 14.55 6.30 -1.11
CA ILE A 177 15.24 5.37 -1.99
C ILE A 177 15.32 4.00 -1.33
N GLY A 178 14.93 2.96 -2.06
CA GLY A 178 15.08 1.57 -1.66
C GLY A 178 16.32 0.92 -2.29
N ARG A 179 16.96 0.02 -1.53
CA ARG A 179 18.09 -0.80 -2.00
C ARG A 179 17.66 -2.28 -2.05
N PRO A 180 18.00 -3.04 -3.09
CA PRO A 180 17.59 -4.43 -3.21
C PRO A 180 18.16 -5.28 -2.05
N CYS A 181 17.36 -6.20 -1.48
CA CYS A 181 17.75 -6.94 -0.26
C CYS A 181 17.11 -8.34 -0.15
N LYS A 182 17.65 -9.19 0.75
CA LYS A 182 17.31 -10.63 0.98
C LYS A 182 15.89 -10.93 1.51
N ALA A 183 14.96 -10.00 1.33
CA ALA A 183 13.56 -10.33 1.09
C ALA A 183 12.82 -11.03 2.25
N THR A 184 13.02 -10.61 3.49
CA THR A 184 11.99 -10.81 4.53
C THR A 184 11.60 -9.47 5.11
N CYS A 185 10.30 -9.18 5.03
CA CYS A 185 9.65 -8.12 5.78
C CYS A 185 8.62 -8.82 6.69
N PRO A 186 8.70 -8.68 8.03
CA PRO A 186 9.68 -7.87 8.76
C PRO A 186 11.09 -8.49 8.74
N LYS A 187 12.10 -7.63 8.94
CA LYS A 187 13.51 -8.01 8.99
C LYS A 187 13.76 -8.93 10.20
N ARG A 188 14.27 -10.15 9.97
CA ARG A 188 14.52 -11.15 11.02
C ARG A 188 15.91 -11.08 11.66
N GLY A 189 16.90 -10.48 10.99
CA GLY A 189 18.28 -10.39 11.44
C GLY A 189 18.78 -8.95 11.62
N ARG A 190 20.03 -8.78 12.06
CA ARG A 190 20.68 -7.45 12.11
C ARG A 190 21.08 -6.95 10.73
N ASP A 191 21.42 -7.84 9.82
CA ASP A 191 21.75 -7.51 8.44
C ASP A 191 20.48 -7.45 7.58
N TRP A 192 20.46 -6.50 6.65
CA TRP A 192 19.43 -6.40 5.61
C TRP A 192 19.67 -7.38 4.47
N GLY A 193 20.90 -7.87 4.33
CA GLY A 193 21.31 -8.77 3.26
C GLY A 193 21.13 -8.10 1.90
N PHE A 194 21.75 -6.93 1.73
CA PHE A 194 21.67 -6.17 0.48
C PHE A 194 22.22 -6.97 -0.70
N PHE A 195 21.57 -6.82 -1.85
CA PHE A 195 22.06 -7.37 -3.11
C PHE A 195 22.78 -6.29 -3.93
N PRO A 196 23.69 -6.67 -4.84
CA PRO A 196 24.13 -5.80 -5.91
C PRO A 196 22.93 -5.36 -6.76
N GLY A 197 22.87 -4.10 -7.14
CA GLY A 197 21.81 -3.59 -8.00
C GLY A 197 21.53 -2.11 -7.78
N ASN A 198 20.73 -1.55 -8.69
CA ASN A 198 20.38 -0.14 -8.65
C ASN A 198 19.39 0.14 -7.52
N SER A 199 19.68 1.20 -6.79
CA SER A 199 18.72 1.75 -5.83
C SER A 199 17.63 2.50 -6.61
N ILE A 200 16.40 2.42 -6.15
CA ILE A 200 15.25 2.98 -6.87
C ILE A 200 14.37 3.81 -5.94
N PRO A 201 13.72 4.86 -6.45
CA PRO A 201 12.76 5.63 -5.67
C PRO A 201 11.54 4.79 -5.33
N MET A 202 11.03 4.93 -4.10
CA MET A 202 9.76 4.35 -3.66
C MET A 202 8.59 5.26 -4.07
N GLY A 203 7.45 4.67 -4.43
CA GLY A 203 6.21 5.36 -4.79
C GLY A 203 6.02 5.62 -6.29
N LEU A 204 5.55 6.80 -6.67
CA LEU A 204 5.15 7.06 -8.06
C LEU A 204 6.30 6.95 -9.07
N ALA A 205 7.49 7.38 -8.68
CA ALA A 205 8.67 7.38 -9.54
C ALA A 205 9.38 6.01 -9.63
N THR A 206 8.88 4.99 -8.93
CA THR A 206 9.41 3.63 -9.05
C THR A 206 9.34 3.19 -10.52
N PRO A 207 10.48 2.79 -11.14
CA PRO A 207 10.50 2.37 -12.53
C PRO A 207 9.58 1.17 -12.78
N TYR A 208 9.02 1.08 -13.98
CA TYR A 208 8.29 -0.11 -14.40
C TYR A 208 9.25 -1.27 -14.71
N GLY A 209 8.79 -2.51 -14.53
CA GLY A 209 9.59 -3.71 -14.83
C GLY A 209 10.65 -4.08 -13.79
N VAL A 210 10.66 -3.44 -12.62
CA VAL A 210 11.48 -3.85 -11.48
C VAL A 210 10.71 -4.81 -10.57
N TYR A 211 11.42 -5.78 -9.99
CA TYR A 211 10.82 -6.84 -9.18
C TYR A 211 11.63 -7.12 -7.91
N GLY A 212 10.96 -7.69 -6.93
CA GLY A 212 11.57 -8.17 -5.69
C GLY A 212 11.48 -7.19 -4.53
N THR A 213 12.28 -7.43 -3.49
CA THR A 213 12.21 -6.64 -2.25
C THR A 213 13.30 -5.58 -2.18
N TYR A 214 12.90 -4.38 -1.79
CA TYR A 214 13.77 -3.23 -1.57
C TYR A 214 13.67 -2.74 -0.14
N CYS A 215 14.80 -2.63 0.54
CA CYS A 215 14.90 -2.17 1.91
C CYS A 215 15.13 -0.66 1.93
N VAL A 216 14.35 0.04 2.75
CA VAL A 216 14.39 1.50 2.89
C VAL A 216 14.77 1.84 4.33
N SER A 217 15.69 2.78 4.50
CA SER A 217 16.00 3.37 5.80
C SER A 217 15.67 4.86 5.75
N THR A 218 14.78 5.32 6.62
CA THR A 218 14.40 6.74 6.72
C THR A 218 14.18 7.17 8.16
N ASP A 219 14.84 8.27 8.55
CA ASP A 219 14.76 8.84 9.90
C ASP A 219 13.58 9.81 10.06
N THR A 220 12.53 9.65 9.25
CA THR A 220 11.36 10.54 9.33
C THR A 220 10.62 10.29 10.66
N LYS A 221 10.96 11.08 11.68
CA LYS A 221 10.39 11.04 13.04
C LYS A 221 9.10 11.84 13.19
N LYS A 222 8.63 12.50 12.12
CA LYS A 222 7.35 13.21 12.16
C LYS A 222 6.25 12.17 12.32
N ASP A 223 5.48 12.29 13.40
CA ASP A 223 4.28 11.48 13.59
C ASP A 223 3.35 11.71 12.39
N CYS A 224 2.96 10.60 11.78
CA CYS A 224 1.89 10.60 10.80
C CYS A 224 0.61 11.00 11.56
N PRO A 225 -0.21 11.94 11.08
CA PRO A 225 -1.51 12.18 11.68
C PRO A 225 -2.39 10.95 11.42
N PHE A 226 -2.38 10.01 12.38
CA PHE A 226 -3.14 8.75 12.34
C PHE A 226 -4.33 8.74 13.30
N ASP A 227 -4.51 9.84 14.06
CA ASP A 227 -5.69 10.09 14.90
C ASP A 227 -6.88 10.60 14.06
#